data_AF-I1BJF7-F1
#
_entry.id   AF-I1BJF7-F1
#
_cell.length_a   1.000
_cell.length_b   1.000
_cell.length_c   1.000
_cell.angle_alpha   90.00
_cell.angle_beta   90.00
_cell.angle_gamma   90.00
#
_symmetry.space_group_name_H-M   'P 1'
#
loop_
_entity.id
_entity.type
_entity.pdbx_description
1 polymer ?
#
loop_
_entity_poly.entity_id
_entity_poly.type
_entity_poly.pdbx_seq_one_letter_code
_entity_poly.pdbx_strand_id
1 'polypeptide(L)'
;MSVSLTAISVQQRGVDKERETPESNSNRNSITGNNQQITVVLTKKECPFCDKTYGSFQKTRQHVCRYHNKEVGPRSANWHSIFGDIAVHAYNHKNLNRYKKAGAMIVVKFACISCRNVFDRKSDLAKHVDSVHVIKKTSIEQLSSAGNNWMVQGQDFSLKFNLFRRMCQEKAAAATMFTIEDSFNELLSLSGVLVLQKRCNYHSLPTQIFPPELLQAMRADMINKCQRNSFDPQLFLRLKRIIQQYVDDEMDETRTKIELLTICEQGNEYEQSAINAETALIPFLYDCNMKPMSEMHLTASYIHPFVHGLLSSKMPTKVAHCANMIADELPDTNNRPDYKIYIYSPGYEYQFTNVYGEVKPNATISPTLLVNDFYRLGIFCKDAIDKFNLEQILAFQAVGSCITFFVMTLAYPQLYTFTELIRFHIPTKKADFLEMIGYLDNLIFISSIHKNYCARSTAKLSHLACPTLSWAYFESLKHNLAPRKRPFALTLER
;
A
#
# COMPACT_ATOMS: atom_id res chain seq x y z
N MET A 1 -8.92 -6.58 67.46
CA MET A 1 -7.87 -7.16 66.61
C MET A 1 -7.56 -6.17 65.51
N SER A 2 -6.35 -5.64 65.56
CA SER A 2 -5.78 -4.56 64.75
C SER A 2 -4.86 -5.12 63.67
N VAL A 3 -4.95 -4.63 62.42
CA VAL A 3 -3.83 -4.31 61.49
C VAL A 3 -4.43 -3.38 60.41
N SER A 4 -4.30 -2.06 60.51
CA SER A 4 -3.21 -1.17 60.02
C SER A 4 -2.94 -1.18 58.52
N LEU A 5 -3.39 -0.09 57.89
CA LEU A 5 -2.98 0.45 56.59
C LEU A 5 -1.55 1.02 56.68
N THR A 6 -0.72 0.75 55.68
CA THR A 6 0.55 1.47 55.50
C THR A 6 0.58 2.09 54.11
N ALA A 7 0.44 3.42 54.08
CA ALA A 7 0.87 4.27 52.98
C ALA A 7 2.39 4.48 53.08
N ILE A 8 3.09 4.51 51.95
CA ILE A 8 4.48 4.99 51.89
C ILE A 8 4.52 6.20 50.96
N SER A 9 4.99 7.30 51.56
CA SER A 9 5.14 8.65 51.03
C SER A 9 6.27 8.79 50.02
N VAL A 10 6.03 9.69 49.07
CA VAL A 10 7.00 10.32 48.17
C VAL A 10 7.99 11.17 48.97
N GLN A 11 9.28 11.07 48.67
CA GLN A 11 10.25 12.10 49.04
C GLN A 11 11.21 12.37 47.88
N GLN A 12 11.11 13.59 47.34
CA GLN A 12 12.02 14.14 46.34
C GLN A 12 13.37 14.49 46.95
N ARG A 13 14.46 14.17 46.26
CA ARG A 13 15.66 15.03 46.13
C ARG A 13 16.24 14.86 44.74
N GLY A 14 16.37 15.98 44.02
CA GLY A 14 17.05 16.04 42.73
C GLY A 14 18.56 15.95 42.87
N VAL A 15 19.23 15.81 41.73
CA VAL A 15 20.50 16.43 41.32
C VAL A 15 20.74 16.03 39.86
N ASP A 16 21.13 17.02 39.06
CA ASP A 16 21.50 16.97 37.65
C ASP A 16 22.52 15.89 37.29
N LYS A 17 22.43 15.35 36.06
CA LYS A 17 23.60 14.89 35.29
C LYS A 17 23.30 14.68 33.81
N GLU A 18 24.10 15.38 33.01
CA GLU A 18 24.28 15.24 31.57
C GLU A 18 24.50 13.77 31.15
N ARG A 19 23.91 13.37 30.03
CA ARG A 19 24.18 12.07 29.37
C ARG A 19 24.98 12.31 28.10
N GLU A 20 26.29 12.13 28.23
CA GLU A 20 27.16 11.68 27.14
C GLU A 20 26.89 10.21 26.83
N THR A 21 26.89 9.88 25.54
CA THR A 21 26.77 8.53 24.99
C THR A 21 28.09 7.75 25.13
N PRO A 22 28.09 6.49 25.61
CA PRO A 22 29.30 5.68 25.67
C PRO A 22 29.60 5.00 24.34
N GLU A 23 30.82 5.22 23.85
CA GLU A 23 31.49 4.40 22.84
C GLU A 23 31.66 2.96 23.35
N SER A 24 31.16 1.97 22.62
CA SER A 24 31.55 0.57 22.79
C SER A 24 32.57 0.17 21.73
N ASN A 25 33.79 0.04 22.22
CA ASN A 25 34.99 -0.39 21.54
C ASN A 25 35.08 -1.93 21.61
N SER A 26 35.08 -2.64 20.48
CA SER A 26 35.81 -3.92 20.36
C SER A 26 35.77 -4.46 18.93
N ASN A 27 36.85 -4.32 18.19
CA ASN A 27 37.52 -5.47 17.58
C ASN A 27 38.94 -5.08 17.17
N ARG A 28 39.86 -5.24 18.13
CA ARG A 28 41.28 -5.44 17.85
C ARG A 28 41.43 -6.84 17.27
N ASN A 29 41.68 -6.94 15.97
CA ASN A 29 42.40 -8.08 15.43
C ASN A 29 43.82 -7.61 15.08
N SER A 30 44.76 -8.05 15.90
CA SER A 30 46.17 -8.15 15.59
C SER A 30 46.37 -9.01 14.35
N ILE A 31 47.01 -8.47 13.32
CA ILE A 31 47.57 -9.25 12.20
C ILE A 31 49.05 -8.91 12.13
N THR A 32 49.85 -9.81 12.70
CA THR A 32 51.25 -10.00 12.38
C THR A 32 51.39 -10.49 10.94
N GLY A 33 52.25 -9.83 10.16
CA GLY A 33 52.97 -10.39 9.01
C GLY A 33 52.14 -11.05 7.91
N ASN A 34 51.65 -10.26 6.95
CA ASN A 34 51.66 -10.60 5.52
C ASN A 34 51.42 -9.32 4.72
N ASN A 35 52.31 -9.02 3.76
CA ASN A 35 52.20 -7.91 2.81
C ASN A 35 51.02 -8.14 1.83
N GLN A 36 49.77 -8.09 2.31
CA GLN A 36 48.60 -8.00 1.44
C GLN A 36 48.20 -6.53 1.31
N GLN A 37 48.49 -5.97 0.15
CA GLN A 37 48.10 -4.62 -0.22
C GLN A 37 46.56 -4.51 -0.21
N ILE A 38 46.02 -3.74 0.73
CA ILE A 38 44.58 -3.56 0.90
C ILE A 38 44.01 -2.94 -0.38
N THR A 39 43.10 -3.66 -1.05
CA THR A 39 42.42 -3.17 -2.26
C THR A 39 41.06 -2.58 -1.90
N VAL A 40 40.79 -1.36 -2.34
CA VAL A 40 39.51 -0.66 -2.09
C VAL A 40 38.84 -0.31 -3.42
N VAL A 41 37.56 -0.66 -3.55
CA VAL A 41 36.76 -0.33 -4.72
C VAL A 41 36.01 0.99 -4.50
N LEU A 42 36.32 1.99 -5.31
CA LEU A 42 35.59 3.25 -5.38
C LEU A 42 34.62 3.24 -6.55
N THR A 43 33.36 3.58 -6.29
CA THR A 43 32.31 3.53 -7.32
C THR A 43 31.90 4.91 -7.81
N LYS A 44 31.87 5.06 -9.13
CA LYS A 44 31.31 6.22 -9.82
C LYS A 44 29.80 6.10 -9.94
N LYS A 45 29.08 7.18 -9.60
CA LYS A 45 27.63 7.34 -9.77
C LYS A 45 27.35 8.12 -11.05
N GLU A 46 27.59 7.48 -12.18
CA GLU A 46 27.43 8.06 -13.52
C GLU A 46 26.19 7.51 -14.22
N CYS A 47 25.64 8.28 -15.17
CA CYS A 47 24.64 7.78 -16.09
C CYS A 47 25.23 6.63 -16.93
N PRO A 48 24.54 5.49 -17.08
CA PRO A 48 24.99 4.41 -17.95
C PRO A 48 25.13 4.82 -19.42
N PHE A 49 24.34 5.80 -19.88
CA PHE A 49 24.13 6.10 -21.30
C PHE A 49 24.73 7.44 -21.76
N CYS A 50 25.25 8.26 -20.84
CA CYS A 50 25.95 9.50 -21.18
C CYS A 50 26.91 9.93 -20.05
N ASP A 51 27.68 11.01 -20.25
CA ASP A 51 28.76 11.42 -19.34
C ASP A 51 28.32 12.27 -18.13
N LYS A 52 27.03 12.26 -17.79
CA LYS A 52 26.53 13.00 -16.62
C LYS A 52 26.72 12.22 -15.32
N THR A 53 27.17 12.91 -14.28
CA THR A 53 27.40 12.40 -12.91
C THR A 53 26.34 12.92 -11.95
N TYR A 54 26.01 12.14 -10.91
CA TYR A 54 25.02 12.53 -9.91
C TYR A 54 25.41 12.11 -8.50
N GLY A 55 24.97 12.87 -7.49
CA GLY A 55 25.23 12.55 -6.08
C GLY A 55 24.47 11.32 -5.55
N SER A 56 23.35 10.95 -6.19
CA SER A 56 22.51 9.80 -5.80
C SER A 56 22.06 9.00 -7.01
N PHE A 57 21.86 7.68 -6.82
CA PHE A 57 21.37 6.78 -7.86
C PHE A 57 19.94 7.16 -8.32
N GLN A 58 19.13 7.71 -7.42
CA GLN A 58 17.80 8.23 -7.75
C GLN A 58 17.85 9.35 -8.79
N LYS A 59 18.75 10.33 -8.62
CA LYS A 59 18.94 11.42 -9.59
C LYS A 59 19.45 10.88 -10.93
N THR A 60 20.35 9.88 -10.91
CA THR A 60 20.79 9.22 -12.14
C THR A 60 19.64 8.53 -12.88
N ARG A 61 18.77 7.80 -12.18
CA ARG A 61 17.60 7.14 -12.81
C ARG A 61 16.62 8.15 -13.41
N GLN A 62 16.33 9.24 -12.70
CA GLN A 62 15.48 10.33 -13.23
C GLN A 62 16.03 10.87 -14.55
N HIS A 63 17.35 11.08 -14.62
CA HIS A 63 17.99 11.53 -15.83
C HIS A 63 17.90 10.49 -16.96
N VAL A 64 18.17 9.21 -16.67
CA VAL A 64 18.03 8.12 -17.65
C VAL A 64 16.62 8.06 -18.24
N CYS A 65 15.60 8.16 -17.39
CA CYS A 65 14.22 8.20 -17.84
C CYS A 65 13.95 9.42 -18.74
N ARG A 66 14.31 10.63 -18.29
CA ARG A 66 13.99 11.87 -19.02
C ARG A 66 14.76 12.06 -20.32
N TYR A 67 16.04 11.72 -20.35
CA TYR A 67 16.95 12.07 -21.46
C TYR A 67 17.32 10.89 -22.34
N HIS A 68 17.11 9.66 -21.86
CA HIS A 68 17.35 8.43 -22.63
C HIS A 68 16.08 7.63 -22.90
N ASN A 69 14.91 8.11 -22.46
CA ASN A 69 13.61 7.47 -22.65
C ASN A 69 13.59 5.99 -22.21
N LYS A 70 14.38 5.67 -21.18
CA LYS A 70 14.54 4.32 -20.63
C LYS A 70 14.08 4.33 -19.18
N GLU A 71 12.99 3.62 -18.89
CA GLU A 71 12.53 3.46 -17.52
C GLU A 71 13.31 2.32 -16.85
N VAL A 72 13.87 2.60 -15.67
CA VAL A 72 14.77 1.68 -14.96
C VAL A 72 14.28 1.50 -13.52
N GLY A 73 14.12 0.26 -13.07
CA GLY A 73 13.59 -0.08 -11.75
C GLY A 73 14.42 0.48 -10.56
N PRO A 74 13.83 0.57 -9.36
CA PRO A 74 14.51 1.02 -8.14
C PRO A 74 15.62 0.05 -7.68
N ARG A 75 16.47 0.50 -6.74
CA ARG A 75 17.63 -0.29 -6.30
C ARG A 75 17.26 -1.17 -5.11
N SER A 76 17.06 -2.47 -5.35
CA SER A 76 16.74 -3.42 -4.29
C SER A 76 17.90 -3.63 -3.29
N ALA A 77 17.57 -3.74 -2.00
CA ALA A 77 18.52 -4.05 -0.93
C ALA A 77 18.97 -5.52 -0.87
N ASN A 78 18.20 -6.47 -1.42
CA ASN A 78 18.28 -7.91 -1.10
C ASN A 78 18.88 -8.84 -2.18
N TRP A 79 19.72 -8.34 -3.09
CA TRP A 79 20.44 -9.24 -4.02
C TRP A 79 21.89 -9.43 -3.56
N HIS A 80 22.27 -10.70 -3.36
CA HIS A 80 23.61 -11.11 -2.96
C HIS A 80 24.65 -10.51 -3.91
N SER A 81 25.65 -9.83 -3.34
CA SER A 81 26.81 -9.37 -4.09
C SER A 81 27.60 -10.57 -4.58
N ILE A 82 27.88 -10.65 -5.89
CA ILE A 82 28.82 -11.61 -6.47
C ILE A 82 30.25 -11.36 -5.95
N PHE A 83 30.49 -10.18 -5.35
CA PHE A 83 31.74 -9.81 -4.72
C PHE A 83 31.56 -9.86 -3.19
N GLY A 84 31.92 -10.97 -2.56
CA GLY A 84 31.98 -11.08 -1.10
C GLY A 84 32.86 -9.99 -0.47
N ASP A 85 32.51 -9.56 0.75
CA ASP A 85 33.22 -8.72 1.73
C ASP A 85 34.20 -7.61 1.30
N ILE A 86 34.18 -7.17 0.03
CA ILE A 86 34.97 -6.05 -0.45
C ILE A 86 34.27 -4.74 -0.06
N ALA A 87 34.95 -3.89 0.69
CA ALA A 87 34.45 -2.58 1.09
C ALA A 87 34.28 -1.66 -0.14
N VAL A 88 33.03 -1.47 -0.58
CA VAL A 88 32.67 -0.60 -1.71
C VAL A 88 32.31 0.79 -1.19
N HIS A 89 33.08 1.81 -1.60
CA HIS A 89 32.84 3.20 -1.20
C HIS A 89 32.57 4.11 -2.41
N ALA A 90 31.99 5.29 -2.17
CA ALA A 90 31.74 6.26 -3.23
C ALA A 90 33.04 6.91 -3.71
N TYR A 91 33.20 7.08 -5.02
CA TYR A 91 34.30 7.87 -5.60
C TYR A 91 34.09 9.36 -5.31
N ASN A 92 34.86 9.91 -4.39
CA ASN A 92 34.91 11.35 -4.08
C ASN A 92 36.30 11.72 -3.54
N HIS A 93 36.60 13.03 -3.50
CA HIS A 93 37.93 13.52 -3.10
C HIS A 93 38.32 13.11 -1.67
N LYS A 94 37.35 13.09 -0.74
CA LYS A 94 37.56 12.68 0.66
C LYS A 94 38.00 11.22 0.78
N ASN A 95 37.29 10.30 0.12
CA ASN A 95 37.61 8.88 0.11
C ASN A 95 38.91 8.60 -0.63
N LEU A 96 39.13 9.26 -1.77
CA LEU A 96 40.38 9.14 -2.53
C LEU A 96 41.59 9.51 -1.67
N ASN A 97 41.53 10.64 -0.96
CA ASN A 97 42.60 11.09 -0.08
C ASN A 97 42.78 10.17 1.13
N ARG A 98 41.68 9.68 1.71
CA ARG A 98 41.70 8.73 2.84
C ARG A 98 42.44 7.44 2.47
N TYR A 99 42.08 6.81 1.36
CA TYR A 99 42.66 5.52 0.98
C TYR A 99 44.07 5.66 0.37
N LYS A 100 44.37 6.78 -0.30
CA LYS A 100 45.74 7.11 -0.71
C LYS A 100 46.69 7.23 0.49
N LYS A 101 46.26 7.93 1.55
CA LYS A 101 47.05 8.06 2.79
C LYS A 101 47.25 6.73 3.52
N ALA A 102 46.33 5.79 3.35
CA ALA A 102 46.41 4.45 3.94
C ALA A 102 47.23 3.45 3.10
N GLY A 103 47.85 3.86 1.98
CA GLY A 103 48.62 2.96 1.11
C GLY A 103 47.79 1.91 0.37
N ALA A 104 46.46 2.07 0.32
CA ALA A 104 45.57 1.10 -0.32
C ALA A 104 45.62 1.20 -1.85
N MET A 105 45.51 0.05 -2.53
CA MET A 105 45.33 0.00 -3.98
C MET A 105 43.88 0.38 -4.31
N ILE A 106 43.70 1.46 -5.08
CA ILE A 106 42.37 1.99 -5.40
C ILE A 106 41.95 1.51 -6.79
N VAL A 107 40.83 0.78 -6.86
CA VAL A 107 40.19 0.38 -8.12
C VAL A 107 38.91 1.18 -8.29
N VAL A 108 38.77 1.88 -9.42
CA VAL A 108 37.56 2.67 -9.71
C VAL A 108 36.65 1.89 -10.65
N LYS A 109 35.40 1.67 -10.22
CA LYS A 109 34.38 0.96 -11.01
C LYS A 109 33.12 1.82 -11.20
N PHE A 110 32.28 1.45 -12.15
CA PHE A 110 30.96 2.05 -12.37
C PHE A 110 29.90 1.25 -11.63
N ALA A 111 29.10 1.89 -10.77
CA ALA A 111 28.04 1.21 -10.05
C ALA A 111 26.71 1.21 -10.80
N CYS A 112 26.00 0.08 -10.75
CA CYS A 112 24.64 0.01 -11.26
C CYS A 112 23.70 0.95 -10.49
N ILE A 113 22.80 1.58 -11.24
CA ILE A 113 21.79 2.51 -10.71
C ILE A 113 20.59 1.79 -10.06
N SER A 114 20.49 0.47 -10.25
CA SER A 114 19.34 -0.37 -9.84
C SER A 114 19.73 -1.68 -9.12
N CYS A 115 21.02 -2.00 -9.00
CA CYS A 115 21.46 -3.16 -8.21
C CYS A 115 22.85 -2.91 -7.59
N ARG A 116 23.42 -3.91 -6.91
CA ARG A 116 24.75 -3.83 -6.29
C ARG A 116 25.91 -4.13 -7.25
N ASN A 117 25.65 -4.49 -8.50
CA ASN A 117 26.68 -4.81 -9.47
C ASN A 117 27.56 -3.59 -9.79
N VAL A 118 28.83 -3.87 -10.02
CA VAL A 118 29.86 -2.89 -10.41
C VAL A 118 30.57 -3.37 -11.66
N PHE A 119 30.97 -2.44 -12.52
CA PHE A 119 31.51 -2.72 -13.84
C PHE A 119 32.81 -1.96 -14.07
N ASP A 120 33.76 -2.58 -14.76
CA ASP A 120 35.03 -1.93 -15.10
C ASP A 120 34.86 -0.95 -16.27
N ARG A 121 33.93 -1.24 -17.18
CA ARG A 121 33.61 -0.39 -18.33
C ARG A 121 32.18 0.13 -18.27
N LYS A 122 32.00 1.38 -18.68
CA LYS A 122 30.70 2.03 -18.79
C LYS A 122 29.77 1.34 -19.81
N SER A 123 30.33 0.82 -20.90
CA SER A 123 29.61 0.03 -21.89
C SER A 123 28.94 -1.22 -21.29
N ASP A 124 29.61 -1.87 -20.33
CA ASP A 124 29.14 -3.11 -19.73
C ASP A 124 28.04 -2.80 -18.70
N LEU A 125 28.19 -1.68 -17.97
CA LEU A 125 27.12 -1.11 -17.17
C LEU A 125 25.89 -0.78 -18.04
N ALA A 126 26.06 -0.12 -19.19
CA ALA A 126 24.97 0.24 -20.09
C ALA A 126 24.22 -1.00 -20.59
N LYS A 127 24.95 -2.02 -21.07
CA LYS A 127 24.40 -3.30 -21.52
C LYS A 127 23.64 -4.02 -20.41
N HIS A 128 24.19 -4.06 -19.20
CA HIS A 128 23.54 -4.65 -18.04
C HIS A 128 22.25 -3.93 -17.67
N VAL A 129 22.28 -2.60 -17.63
CA VAL A 129 21.07 -1.81 -17.33
C VAL A 129 20.02 -2.05 -18.42
N ASP A 130 20.39 -2.07 -19.70
CA ASP A 130 19.48 -2.35 -20.81
C ASP A 130 18.87 -3.75 -20.80
N SER A 131 19.63 -4.77 -20.43
CA SER A 131 19.16 -6.15 -20.48
C SER A 131 18.41 -6.58 -19.21
N VAL A 132 18.77 -6.03 -18.06
CA VAL A 132 18.29 -6.49 -16.74
C VAL A 132 17.32 -5.50 -16.10
N HIS A 133 17.48 -4.20 -16.35
CA HIS A 133 16.81 -3.17 -15.56
C HIS A 133 15.93 -2.22 -16.37
N VAL A 134 16.12 -2.13 -17.69
CA VAL A 134 15.22 -1.38 -18.57
C VAL A 134 13.92 -2.14 -18.72
N ILE A 135 12.83 -1.45 -18.41
CA ILE A 135 11.48 -1.97 -18.54
C ILE A 135 11.17 -2.04 -20.05
N LYS A 136 11.11 -3.26 -20.59
CA LYS A 136 10.75 -3.48 -21.99
C LYS A 136 9.27 -3.14 -22.19
N LYS A 137 8.96 -2.28 -23.16
CA LYS A 137 7.59 -2.03 -23.61
C LYS A 137 7.08 -3.28 -24.30
N THR A 138 6.15 -4.01 -23.69
CA THR A 138 5.52 -5.18 -24.32
C THR A 138 4.72 -4.72 -25.55
N SER A 139 4.93 -5.35 -26.71
CA SER A 139 4.13 -5.05 -27.90
C SER A 139 2.72 -5.61 -27.75
N ILE A 140 1.72 -4.87 -28.24
CA ILE A 140 0.30 -5.28 -28.22
C ILE A 140 0.09 -6.65 -28.89
N GLU A 141 0.91 -6.95 -29.91
CA GLU A 141 0.89 -8.21 -30.68
C GLU A 141 1.27 -9.44 -29.84
N GLN A 142 2.08 -9.28 -28.79
CA GLN A 142 2.45 -10.38 -27.89
C GLN A 142 1.36 -10.70 -26.85
N LEU A 143 0.47 -9.75 -26.56
CA LEU A 143 -0.64 -9.92 -25.62
C LEU A 143 -1.80 -10.72 -26.24
N SER A 144 -2.04 -10.56 -27.54
CA SER A 144 -3.08 -11.30 -28.28
C SER A 144 -2.81 -12.80 -28.43
N SER A 145 -1.55 -13.24 -28.38
CA SER A 145 -1.17 -14.65 -28.61
C SER A 145 -1.25 -15.56 -27.38
N ALA A 146 -1.51 -15.02 -26.19
CA ALA A 146 -1.38 -15.76 -24.92
C ALA A 146 -2.66 -16.44 -24.41
N GLY A 147 -3.81 -16.32 -25.11
CA GLY A 147 -5.06 -17.01 -24.76
C GLY A 147 -5.74 -16.60 -23.43
N ASN A 148 -5.12 -15.73 -22.64
CA ASN A 148 -5.58 -15.31 -21.30
C ASN A 148 -6.10 -13.87 -21.29
N ASN A 149 -6.83 -13.44 -22.33
CA ASN A 149 -7.39 -12.10 -22.37
C ASN A 149 -8.71 -12.03 -21.59
N TRP A 150 -8.97 -10.89 -20.96
CA TRP A 150 -10.22 -10.67 -20.25
C TRP A 150 -11.34 -10.36 -21.24
N MET A 151 -12.20 -11.34 -21.47
CA MET A 151 -13.37 -11.20 -22.33
C MET A 151 -14.62 -10.97 -21.48
N VAL A 152 -15.36 -9.89 -21.75
CA VAL A 152 -16.70 -9.68 -21.18
C VAL A 152 -17.59 -9.10 -22.27
N GLN A 153 -18.80 -9.65 -22.39
CA GLN A 153 -19.76 -9.26 -23.45
C GLN A 153 -19.13 -9.30 -24.86
N GLY A 154 -18.24 -10.26 -25.11
CA GLY A 154 -17.56 -10.43 -26.40
C GLY A 154 -16.47 -9.41 -26.71
N GLN A 155 -16.13 -8.51 -25.78
CA GLN A 155 -15.07 -7.51 -25.96
C GLN A 155 -13.80 -7.89 -25.18
N ASP A 156 -12.64 -7.66 -25.79
CA ASP A 156 -11.33 -7.89 -25.17
C ASP A 156 -10.87 -6.65 -24.37
N PHE A 157 -10.94 -6.75 -23.05
CA PHE A 157 -10.59 -5.67 -22.14
C PHE A 157 -9.11 -5.56 -21.87
N SER A 158 -8.39 -6.68 -21.92
CA SER A 158 -6.94 -6.66 -21.87
C SER A 158 -6.41 -5.80 -23.02
N LEU A 159 -6.93 -5.98 -24.23
CA LEU A 159 -6.54 -5.19 -25.40
C LEU A 159 -6.89 -3.71 -25.24
N LYS A 160 -8.13 -3.39 -24.86
CA LYS A 160 -8.59 -2.00 -24.65
C LYS A 160 -7.79 -1.27 -23.58
N PHE A 161 -7.50 -1.94 -22.46
CA PHE A 161 -6.68 -1.37 -21.40
C PHE A 161 -5.24 -1.14 -21.84
N ASN A 162 -4.63 -2.08 -22.55
CA ASN A 162 -3.27 -1.91 -23.06
C ASN A 162 -3.18 -0.77 -24.09
N LEU A 163 -4.21 -0.59 -24.93
CA LEU A 163 -4.32 0.56 -25.82
C LEU A 163 -4.37 1.88 -25.02
N PHE A 164 -5.25 1.96 -24.02
CA PHE A 164 -5.37 3.13 -23.16
C PHE A 164 -4.06 3.44 -22.42
N ARG A 165 -3.43 2.43 -21.82
CA ARG A 165 -2.15 2.57 -21.14
C ARG A 165 -1.06 3.12 -22.06
N ARG A 166 -1.00 2.65 -23.31
CA ARG A 166 -0.06 3.16 -24.31
C ARG A 166 -0.32 4.64 -24.62
N MET A 167 -1.59 5.04 -24.78
CA MET A 167 -1.95 6.46 -24.97
C MET A 167 -1.50 7.32 -23.79
N CYS A 168 -1.67 6.83 -22.55
CA CYS A 168 -1.19 7.52 -21.35
C CYS A 168 0.34 7.67 -21.33
N GLN A 169 1.08 6.64 -21.75
CA GLN A 169 2.54 6.69 -21.86
C GLN A 169 3.01 7.71 -22.91
N GLU A 170 2.34 7.75 -24.06
CA GLU A 170 2.63 8.73 -25.13
C GLU A 170 2.34 10.17 -24.66
N LYS A 171 1.19 10.38 -23.99
CA LYS A 171 0.82 11.68 -23.38
C LYS A 171 1.83 12.13 -22.32
N ALA A 172 2.34 11.20 -21.52
CA ALA A 172 3.35 11.48 -20.50
C ALA A 172 4.73 11.76 -21.08
N ALA A 173 5.10 11.08 -22.17
CA ALA A 173 6.34 11.36 -22.90
C ALA A 173 6.31 12.74 -23.59
N ALA A 174 5.13 13.20 -24.03
CA ALA A 174 4.95 14.51 -24.66
C ALA A 174 5.03 15.71 -23.69
N ALA A 175 5.40 15.49 -22.42
CA ALA A 175 5.52 16.52 -21.38
C ALA A 175 4.22 17.31 -21.10
N THR A 176 3.06 16.74 -21.43
CA THR A 176 1.75 17.33 -21.14
C THR A 176 1.50 17.35 -19.63
N MET A 177 0.98 18.46 -19.09
CA MET A 177 0.65 18.60 -17.67
C MET A 177 -0.44 17.58 -17.28
N PHE A 178 -0.22 16.79 -16.24
CA PHE A 178 -1.26 15.98 -15.59
C PHE A 178 -1.68 16.65 -14.29
N THR A 179 -2.98 16.85 -14.08
CA THR A 179 -3.54 17.12 -12.74
C THR A 179 -3.94 15.82 -12.11
N ILE A 180 -3.46 15.53 -10.90
CA ILE A 180 -3.75 14.24 -10.24
C ILE A 180 -5.26 14.06 -10.08
N GLU A 181 -5.99 15.15 -9.85
CA GLU A 181 -7.43 15.20 -9.70
C GLU A 181 -8.15 14.69 -10.94
N ASP A 182 -7.77 15.16 -12.13
CA ASP A 182 -8.47 14.79 -13.37
C ASP A 182 -7.92 13.50 -13.98
N SER A 183 -6.67 13.15 -13.67
CA SER A 183 -5.89 12.13 -14.38
C SER A 183 -5.50 10.92 -13.52
N PHE A 184 -6.11 10.68 -12.37
CA PHE A 184 -5.69 9.55 -11.51
C PHE A 184 -5.79 8.19 -12.23
N ASN A 185 -6.80 7.96 -13.08
CA ASN A 185 -6.89 6.74 -13.90
C ASN A 185 -5.75 6.66 -14.92
N GLU A 186 -5.40 7.78 -15.56
CA GLU A 186 -4.26 7.83 -16.50
C GLU A 186 -2.95 7.50 -15.75
N LEU A 187 -2.75 8.10 -14.56
CA LEU A 187 -1.57 7.89 -13.73
C LEU A 187 -1.47 6.45 -13.20
N LEU A 188 -2.56 5.88 -12.70
CA LEU A 188 -2.62 4.48 -12.27
C LEU A 188 -2.41 3.50 -13.43
N SER A 189 -2.90 3.84 -14.63
CA SER A 189 -2.71 3.01 -15.82
C SER A 189 -1.25 2.88 -16.23
N LEU A 190 -0.40 3.88 -15.95
CA LEU A 190 1.04 3.78 -16.20
C LEU A 190 1.66 2.62 -15.42
N SER A 191 1.16 2.38 -14.19
CA SER A 191 1.48 1.23 -13.34
C SER A 191 0.61 0.00 -13.62
N GLY A 192 -0.18 -0.02 -14.69
CA GLY A 192 -1.03 -1.16 -15.06
C GLY A 192 -2.31 -1.32 -14.24
N VAL A 193 -2.69 -0.33 -13.43
CA VAL A 193 -3.88 -0.38 -12.58
C VAL A 193 -5.08 0.28 -13.27
N LEU A 194 -6.18 -0.45 -13.38
CA LEU A 194 -7.49 0.05 -13.80
C LEU A 194 -8.44 0.10 -12.60
N VAL A 195 -9.08 1.24 -12.37
CA VAL A 195 -10.02 1.42 -11.27
C VAL A 195 -11.45 1.16 -11.74
N LEU A 196 -12.18 0.31 -11.01
CA LEU A 196 -13.56 -0.08 -11.33
C LEU A 196 -14.48 0.26 -10.14
N GLN A 197 -15.29 1.30 -10.27
CA GLN A 197 -16.16 1.78 -9.19
C GLN A 197 -17.63 1.71 -9.59
N LYS A 198 -18.54 1.94 -8.64
CA LYS A 198 -19.96 2.17 -8.97
C LYS A 198 -20.12 3.35 -9.92
N ARG A 199 -19.27 4.36 -9.75
CA ARG A 199 -19.12 5.46 -10.71
C ARG A 199 -18.51 4.93 -12.01
N CYS A 200 -19.22 5.15 -13.11
CA CYS A 200 -18.83 4.73 -14.46
C CYS A 200 -18.56 5.89 -15.43
N ASN A 201 -18.59 7.14 -14.95
CA ASN A 201 -18.30 8.32 -15.77
C ASN A 201 -17.05 9.06 -15.26
N TYR A 202 -15.95 8.92 -16.00
CA TYR A 202 -14.66 9.56 -15.73
C TYR A 202 -14.21 10.38 -16.93
N HIS A 203 -13.77 11.62 -16.66
CA HIS A 203 -13.12 12.43 -17.69
C HIS A 203 -11.77 11.85 -18.14
N SER A 204 -11.07 11.10 -17.28
CA SER A 204 -9.79 10.47 -17.59
C SER A 204 -9.89 9.17 -18.38
N LEU A 205 -11.09 8.60 -18.54
CA LEU A 205 -11.30 7.39 -19.34
C LEU A 205 -12.00 7.77 -20.65
N PRO A 206 -11.35 7.57 -21.81
CA PRO A 206 -11.98 7.86 -23.09
C PRO A 206 -13.22 6.98 -23.29
N THR A 207 -14.39 7.59 -23.46
CA THR A 207 -15.67 6.87 -23.63
C THR A 207 -15.70 5.97 -24.86
N GLN A 208 -14.85 6.24 -25.86
CA GLN A 208 -14.69 5.37 -27.03
C GLN A 208 -14.03 4.02 -26.68
N ILE A 209 -13.20 3.99 -25.64
CA ILE A 209 -12.51 2.78 -25.17
C ILE A 209 -13.32 2.13 -24.04
N PHE A 210 -13.74 2.95 -23.07
CA PHE A 210 -14.45 2.56 -21.85
C PHE A 210 -15.79 3.31 -21.72
N PRO A 211 -16.82 2.92 -22.48
CA PRO A 211 -18.15 3.47 -22.26
C PRO A 211 -18.68 3.06 -20.87
N PRO A 212 -19.55 3.89 -20.24
CA PRO A 212 -20.02 3.65 -18.87
C PRO A 212 -20.64 2.26 -18.63
N GLU A 213 -21.38 1.75 -19.61
CA GLU A 213 -22.02 0.43 -19.57
C GLU A 213 -20.96 -0.68 -19.50
N LEU A 214 -19.84 -0.48 -20.18
CA LEU A 214 -18.71 -1.41 -20.18
C LEU A 214 -18.01 -1.42 -18.83
N LEU A 215 -17.77 -0.25 -18.24
CA LEU A 215 -17.17 -0.15 -16.89
C LEU A 215 -18.07 -0.81 -15.84
N GLN A 216 -19.38 -0.68 -15.98
CA GLN A 216 -20.35 -1.35 -15.12
C GLN A 216 -20.31 -2.88 -15.30
N ALA A 217 -20.25 -3.36 -16.55
CA ALA A 217 -20.12 -4.79 -16.86
C ALA A 217 -18.81 -5.38 -16.34
N MET A 218 -17.69 -4.66 -16.49
CA MET A 218 -16.38 -5.01 -15.95
C MET A 218 -16.41 -5.17 -14.43
N ARG A 219 -16.98 -4.18 -13.74
CA ARG A 219 -17.13 -4.23 -12.28
C ARG A 219 -18.02 -5.40 -11.85
N ALA A 220 -19.14 -5.62 -12.54
CA ALA A 220 -20.05 -6.72 -12.25
C ALA A 220 -19.36 -8.07 -12.44
N ASP A 221 -18.62 -8.27 -13.53
CA ASP A 221 -17.84 -9.48 -13.79
C ASP A 221 -16.81 -9.75 -12.67
N MET A 222 -16.07 -8.71 -12.24
CA MET A 222 -15.12 -8.84 -11.13
C MET A 222 -15.80 -9.19 -9.80
N ILE A 223 -16.94 -8.57 -9.49
CA ILE A 223 -17.68 -8.86 -8.24
C ILE A 223 -18.29 -10.25 -8.27
N ASN A 224 -18.76 -10.72 -9.43
CA ASN A 224 -19.37 -12.04 -9.58
C ASN A 224 -18.35 -13.19 -9.46
N LYS A 225 -17.04 -12.90 -9.60
CA LYS A 225 -15.98 -13.86 -9.29
C LYS A 225 -15.81 -14.10 -7.78
N CYS A 226 -16.35 -13.23 -6.94
CA CYS A 226 -16.32 -13.36 -5.49
C CYS A 226 -17.62 -14.02 -4.98
N GLN A 227 -17.50 -14.96 -4.04
CA GLN A 227 -18.65 -15.59 -3.42
C GLN A 227 -19.41 -14.59 -2.53
N ARG A 228 -20.70 -14.39 -2.82
CA ARG A 228 -21.63 -13.67 -1.95
C ARG A 228 -22.33 -14.65 -1.01
N ASN A 229 -22.24 -14.37 0.28
CA ASN A 229 -22.98 -15.06 1.32
C ASN A 229 -24.07 -14.11 1.85
N SER A 230 -25.12 -14.68 2.44
CA SER A 230 -26.14 -13.93 3.17
C SER A 230 -26.03 -14.24 4.65
N PHE A 231 -26.31 -13.25 5.48
CA PHE A 231 -26.28 -13.37 6.92
C PHE A 231 -27.43 -14.27 7.40
N ASP A 232 -27.18 -15.16 8.35
CA ASP A 232 -28.21 -16.05 8.87
C ASP A 232 -29.46 -15.26 9.35
N PRO A 233 -30.67 -15.54 8.84
CA PRO A 233 -31.86 -14.78 9.19
C PRO A 233 -32.23 -14.83 10.68
N GLN A 234 -31.93 -15.93 11.39
CA GLN A 234 -32.24 -16.05 12.82
C GLN A 234 -31.27 -15.22 13.66
N LEU A 235 -29.98 -15.27 13.34
CA LEU A 235 -28.97 -14.42 13.95
C LEU A 235 -29.25 -12.95 13.66
N PHE A 236 -29.65 -12.61 12.42
CA PHE A 236 -30.05 -11.26 12.03
C PHE A 236 -31.14 -10.69 12.94
N LEU A 237 -32.24 -11.43 13.15
CA LEU A 237 -33.35 -10.97 13.97
C LEU A 237 -32.94 -10.75 15.44
N ARG A 238 -32.09 -11.64 15.96
CA ARG A 238 -31.57 -11.52 17.33
C ARG A 238 -30.62 -10.34 17.48
N LEU A 239 -29.68 -10.17 16.54
CA LEU A 239 -28.75 -9.06 16.49
C LEU A 239 -29.51 -7.73 16.42
N LYS A 240 -30.48 -7.61 15.51
CA LYS A 240 -31.34 -6.43 15.38
C LYS A 240 -32.05 -6.10 16.68
N ARG A 241 -32.62 -7.12 17.36
CA ARG A 241 -33.29 -6.92 18.66
C ARG A 241 -32.32 -6.40 19.72
N ILE A 242 -31.14 -6.99 19.84
CA ILE A 242 -30.11 -6.57 20.81
C ILE A 242 -29.70 -5.12 20.55
N ILE A 243 -29.42 -4.76 19.30
CA ILE A 243 -29.04 -3.39 18.94
C ILE A 243 -30.18 -2.40 19.19
N GLN A 244 -31.42 -2.76 18.86
CA GLN A 244 -32.60 -1.92 19.13
C GLN A 244 -32.73 -1.63 20.63
N GLN A 245 -32.68 -2.66 21.48
CA GLN A 245 -32.77 -2.50 22.93
C GLN A 245 -31.63 -1.65 23.50
N TYR A 246 -30.43 -1.75 22.93
CA TYR A 246 -29.33 -0.88 23.30
C TYR A 246 -29.63 0.58 22.93
N VAL A 247 -30.04 0.83 21.68
CA VAL A 247 -30.36 2.17 21.17
C VAL A 247 -31.49 2.83 21.97
N ASP A 248 -32.52 2.07 22.35
CA ASP A 248 -33.71 2.54 23.08
C ASP A 248 -33.47 2.67 24.60
N ASP A 249 -32.22 2.56 25.07
CA ASP A 249 -31.83 2.61 26.49
C ASP A 249 -32.45 1.51 27.37
N GLU A 250 -33.00 0.45 26.77
CA GLU A 250 -33.53 -0.73 27.48
C GLU A 250 -32.42 -1.67 27.97
N MET A 251 -31.21 -1.55 27.41
CA MET A 251 -30.06 -2.39 27.72
C MET A 251 -28.76 -1.57 27.78
N ASP A 252 -28.00 -1.74 28.86
CA ASP A 252 -26.72 -1.05 29.02
C ASP A 252 -25.61 -1.61 28.12
N GLU A 253 -24.50 -0.87 28.01
CA GLU A 253 -23.34 -1.24 27.19
C GLU A 253 -22.77 -2.62 27.56
N THR A 254 -22.67 -2.95 28.85
CA THR A 254 -22.04 -4.20 29.29
C THR A 254 -22.90 -5.38 28.92
N ARG A 255 -24.20 -5.30 29.19
CA ARG A 255 -25.15 -6.35 28.82
C ARG A 255 -25.24 -6.52 27.31
N THR A 256 -25.25 -5.42 26.56
CA THR A 256 -25.26 -5.45 25.08
C THR A 256 -24.06 -6.23 24.55
N LYS A 257 -22.84 -5.94 25.01
CA LYS A 257 -21.63 -6.66 24.59
C LYS A 257 -21.71 -8.16 24.90
N ILE A 258 -22.23 -8.54 26.07
CA ILE A 258 -22.40 -9.95 26.45
C ILE A 258 -23.36 -10.66 25.49
N GLU A 259 -24.51 -10.06 25.20
CA GLU A 259 -25.51 -10.65 24.30
C GLU A 259 -25.00 -10.77 22.86
N LEU A 260 -24.28 -9.75 22.37
CA LEU A 260 -23.64 -9.79 21.06
C LEU A 260 -22.58 -10.88 20.95
N LEU A 261 -21.71 -11.02 21.94
CA LEU A 261 -20.72 -12.10 21.95
C LEU A 261 -21.38 -13.48 22.06
N THR A 262 -22.50 -13.59 22.78
CA THR A 262 -23.27 -14.84 22.88
C THR A 262 -23.85 -15.28 21.53
N ILE A 263 -24.32 -14.35 20.69
CA ILE A 263 -24.77 -14.69 19.33
C ILE A 263 -23.60 -14.88 18.37
N CYS A 264 -22.46 -14.21 18.60
CA CYS A 264 -21.24 -14.37 17.82
C CYS A 264 -20.78 -15.83 17.80
N GLU A 265 -20.80 -16.51 18.95
CA GLU A 265 -20.43 -17.94 19.08
C GLU A 265 -21.28 -18.89 18.22
N GLN A 266 -22.47 -18.47 17.81
CA GLN A 266 -23.40 -19.29 17.03
C GLN A 266 -23.25 -19.11 15.52
N GLY A 267 -22.60 -18.02 15.10
CA GLY A 267 -22.37 -17.70 13.71
C GLY A 267 -21.18 -18.44 13.12
N ASN A 268 -21.16 -18.55 11.79
CA ASN A 268 -19.98 -18.96 11.05
C ASN A 268 -18.87 -17.89 11.17
N GLU A 269 -17.69 -18.21 10.66
CA GLU A 269 -16.52 -17.34 10.83
C GLU A 269 -16.67 -15.94 10.17
N TYR A 270 -17.54 -15.77 9.17
CA TYR A 270 -17.78 -14.48 8.51
C TYR A 270 -18.77 -13.64 9.31
N GLU A 271 -19.81 -14.29 9.85
CA GLU A 271 -20.81 -13.67 10.74
C GLU A 271 -20.15 -13.22 12.04
N GLN A 272 -19.26 -14.05 12.59
CA GLN A 272 -18.44 -13.69 13.76
C GLN A 272 -17.65 -12.41 13.51
N SER A 273 -17.01 -12.26 12.35
CA SER A 273 -16.30 -11.03 11.97
C SER A 273 -17.23 -9.81 11.94
N ALA A 274 -18.43 -9.95 11.36
CA ALA A 274 -19.41 -8.86 11.29
C ALA A 274 -19.89 -8.45 12.70
N ILE A 275 -20.27 -9.41 13.54
CA ILE A 275 -20.74 -9.17 14.91
C ILE A 275 -19.61 -8.56 15.77
N ASN A 276 -18.37 -9.04 15.62
CA ASN A 276 -17.21 -8.48 16.32
C ASN A 276 -16.93 -7.03 15.90
N ALA A 277 -17.09 -6.70 14.63
CA ALA A 277 -16.92 -5.33 14.13
C ALA A 277 -17.94 -4.36 14.76
N GLU A 278 -19.21 -4.78 14.88
CA GLU A 278 -20.25 -3.99 15.54
C GLU A 278 -20.04 -3.90 17.05
N THR A 279 -19.71 -5.02 17.69
CA THR A 279 -19.44 -5.08 19.14
C THR A 279 -18.28 -4.16 19.54
N ALA A 280 -17.25 -4.06 18.69
CA ALA A 280 -16.08 -3.22 18.92
C ALA A 280 -16.37 -1.71 18.90
N LEU A 281 -17.49 -1.28 18.31
CA LEU A 281 -17.89 0.13 18.25
C LEU A 281 -18.57 0.61 19.54
N ILE A 282 -19.28 -0.27 20.24
CA ILE A 282 -20.15 0.10 21.38
C ILE A 282 -19.49 1.04 22.39
N PRO A 283 -18.24 0.82 22.85
CA PRO A 283 -17.61 1.69 23.87
C PRO A 283 -17.40 3.15 23.41
N PHE A 284 -17.52 3.42 22.11
CA PHE A 284 -17.27 4.72 21.50
C PHE A 284 -18.55 5.40 20.98
N LEU A 285 -19.71 4.74 21.15
CA LEU A 285 -21.01 5.25 20.73
C LEU A 285 -21.65 6.04 21.87
N TYR A 286 -21.45 7.36 21.84
CA TYR A 286 -22.10 8.27 22.78
C TYR A 286 -23.46 8.72 22.25
N ASP A 287 -24.39 8.96 23.16
CA ASP A 287 -25.66 9.63 22.87
C ASP A 287 -25.50 11.16 22.92
N CYS A 288 -24.60 11.68 22.09
CA CYS A 288 -24.39 13.12 21.98
C CYS A 288 -23.81 13.51 20.63
N ASN A 289 -23.97 14.79 20.28
CA ASN A 289 -23.31 15.38 19.14
C ASN A 289 -21.87 15.74 19.51
N MET A 290 -20.94 14.84 19.15
CA MET A 290 -19.52 15.09 19.29
C MET A 290 -19.08 16.27 18.41
N LYS A 291 -18.11 17.05 18.91
CA LYS A 291 -17.41 18.06 18.11
C LYS A 291 -16.72 17.39 16.90
N PRO A 292 -16.37 18.16 15.84
CA PRO A 292 -15.61 17.63 14.71
C PRO A 292 -14.38 16.84 15.18
N MET A 293 -14.28 15.61 14.72
CA MET A 293 -13.22 14.69 15.13
C MET A 293 -11.94 14.92 14.32
N SER A 294 -10.79 14.80 14.99
CA SER A 294 -9.50 14.74 14.30
C SER A 294 -9.34 13.41 13.57
N GLU A 295 -8.38 13.33 12.63
CA GLU A 295 -8.06 12.09 11.93
C GLU A 295 -7.71 10.96 12.91
N MET A 296 -6.92 11.30 13.93
CA MET A 296 -6.49 10.38 14.98
C MET A 296 -7.66 9.89 15.84
N HIS A 297 -8.57 10.78 16.23
CA HIS A 297 -9.78 10.39 16.98
C HIS A 297 -10.65 9.45 16.15
N LEU A 298 -10.96 9.85 14.90
CA LEU A 298 -11.75 9.03 13.98
C LEU A 298 -11.13 7.63 13.80
N THR A 299 -9.81 7.59 13.62
CA THR A 299 -9.07 6.34 13.43
C THR A 299 -9.11 5.48 14.68
N ALA A 300 -8.80 6.04 15.85
CA ALA A 300 -8.66 5.26 17.08
C ALA A 300 -10.00 4.78 17.66
N SER A 301 -11.07 5.58 17.52
CA SER A 301 -12.36 5.31 18.16
C SER A 301 -13.35 4.58 17.26
N TYR A 302 -13.24 4.69 15.94
CA TYR A 302 -14.24 4.12 15.02
C TYR A 302 -13.62 3.22 13.97
N ILE A 303 -12.68 3.73 13.18
CA ILE A 303 -12.12 2.96 12.05
C ILE A 303 -11.32 1.76 12.53
N HIS A 304 -10.41 1.95 13.48
CA HIS A 304 -9.55 0.86 13.96
C HIS A 304 -10.35 -0.23 14.69
N PRO A 305 -11.22 0.06 15.69
CA PRO A 305 -12.01 -0.97 16.33
C PRO A 305 -12.88 -1.76 15.34
N PHE A 306 -13.53 -1.06 14.41
CA PHE A 306 -14.37 -1.69 13.38
C PHE A 306 -13.57 -2.61 12.45
N VAL A 307 -12.51 -2.08 11.81
CA VAL A 307 -11.67 -2.85 10.88
C VAL A 307 -10.95 -3.98 11.61
N HIS A 308 -10.52 -3.76 12.85
CA HIS A 308 -9.91 -4.80 13.67
C HIS A 308 -10.91 -5.94 13.94
N GLY A 309 -12.14 -5.64 14.36
CA GLY A 309 -13.19 -6.65 14.58
C GLY A 309 -13.57 -7.40 13.30
N LEU A 310 -13.61 -6.70 12.17
CA LEU A 310 -13.98 -7.29 10.89
C LEU A 310 -12.89 -8.21 10.30
N LEU A 311 -11.62 -7.79 10.38
CA LEU A 311 -10.54 -8.40 9.60
C LEU A 311 -9.42 -9.04 10.42
N SER A 312 -9.28 -8.75 11.71
CA SER A 312 -8.23 -9.38 12.53
C SER A 312 -8.65 -10.78 12.99
N SER A 313 -7.66 -11.64 13.25
CA SER A 313 -7.88 -12.95 13.84
C SER A 313 -6.64 -13.40 14.60
N LYS A 314 -6.82 -14.26 15.62
CA LYS A 314 -5.69 -14.85 16.33
C LYS A 314 -5.16 -16.12 15.64
N MET A 315 -6.00 -16.81 14.87
CA MET A 315 -5.63 -18.02 14.12
C MET A 315 -6.32 -18.03 12.74
N PRO A 316 -5.57 -17.93 11.62
CA PRO A 316 -4.16 -17.50 11.57
C PRO A 316 -4.01 -16.09 12.15
N THR A 317 -2.81 -15.74 12.62
CA THR A 317 -2.53 -14.45 13.25
C THR A 317 -2.58 -13.34 12.20
N LYS A 318 -3.62 -12.50 12.28
CA LYS A 318 -3.82 -11.29 11.46
C LYS A 318 -3.92 -10.10 12.41
N VAL A 319 -2.96 -9.19 12.34
CA VAL A 319 -2.84 -8.08 13.28
C VAL A 319 -3.06 -6.78 12.54
N ALA A 320 -4.12 -6.07 12.90
CA ALA A 320 -4.42 -4.77 12.35
C ALA A 320 -3.67 -3.65 13.10
N HIS A 321 -3.18 -2.67 12.35
CA HIS A 321 -2.36 -1.58 12.87
C HIS A 321 -2.80 -0.24 12.26
N CYS A 322 -3.01 0.76 13.12
CA CYS A 322 -2.88 2.16 12.72
C CYS A 322 -1.41 2.40 12.38
N ALA A 323 -1.11 2.67 11.12
CA ALA A 323 0.24 2.74 10.61
C ALA A 323 0.66 4.19 10.39
N ASN A 324 1.93 4.46 10.67
CA ASN A 324 2.64 5.65 10.19
C ASN A 324 4.11 5.26 9.94
N MET A 325 4.31 4.06 9.41
CA MET A 325 5.61 3.48 9.09
C MET A 325 5.71 3.27 7.59
N ILE A 326 6.93 3.32 7.06
CA ILE A 326 7.19 3.08 5.64
C ILE A 326 6.67 1.69 5.28
N ALA A 327 6.00 1.59 4.13
CA ALA A 327 5.51 0.32 3.62
C ALA A 327 6.69 -0.63 3.35
N ASP A 328 6.61 -1.88 3.84
CA ASP A 328 7.74 -2.83 3.78
C ASP A 328 8.15 -3.11 2.33
N GLU A 329 7.23 -2.94 1.38
CA GLU A 329 7.35 -3.15 -0.07
C GLU A 329 8.11 -2.01 -0.75
N LEU A 330 8.08 -0.81 -0.15
CA LEU A 330 8.60 0.43 -0.70
C LEU A 330 9.59 1.12 0.26
N PRO A 331 10.67 0.45 0.69
CA PRO A 331 11.61 0.99 1.67
C PRO A 331 12.33 2.26 1.18
N ASP A 332 12.41 2.46 -0.14
CA ASP A 332 13.04 3.61 -0.78
C ASP A 332 12.08 4.81 -0.95
N THR A 333 10.85 4.72 -0.45
CA THR A 333 9.87 5.80 -0.50
C THR A 333 9.57 6.35 0.89
N ASN A 334 9.18 7.62 0.97
CA ASN A 334 8.62 8.20 2.21
C ASN A 334 7.11 7.94 2.33
N ASN A 335 6.54 7.04 1.51
CA ASN A 335 5.10 6.77 1.50
C ASN A 335 4.74 5.81 2.63
N ARG A 336 3.70 6.18 3.39
CA ARG A 336 3.27 5.49 4.61
C ARG A 336 1.75 5.36 4.60
N PRO A 337 1.18 4.15 4.53
CA PRO A 337 -0.26 4.00 4.68
C PRO A 337 -0.68 4.39 6.10
N ASP A 338 -1.90 4.91 6.26
CA ASP A 338 -2.48 5.21 7.57
C ASP A 338 -2.92 3.93 8.30
N TYR A 339 -3.13 2.83 7.57
CA TYR A 339 -3.56 1.55 8.13
C TYR A 339 -2.97 0.36 7.38
N LYS A 340 -2.69 -0.73 8.10
CA LYS A 340 -2.28 -2.01 7.50
C LYS A 340 -2.71 -3.22 8.34
N ILE A 341 -2.82 -4.37 7.70
CA ILE A 341 -3.01 -5.66 8.39
C ILE A 341 -1.88 -6.61 8.03
N TYR A 342 -1.17 -7.07 9.07
CA TYR A 342 -0.05 -7.98 8.97
C TYR A 342 -0.48 -9.42 9.18
N ILE A 343 0.02 -10.30 8.33
CA ILE A 343 -0.15 -11.75 8.44
C ILE A 343 1.13 -12.35 8.98
N TYR A 344 1.00 -13.20 9.99
CA TYR A 344 2.11 -13.91 10.63
C TYR A 344 2.01 -15.41 10.43
N SER A 345 3.14 -16.10 10.31
CA SER A 345 3.22 -17.56 10.27
C SER A 345 3.10 -18.19 11.67
N PRO A 346 2.76 -19.49 11.77
CA PRO A 346 2.98 -20.26 13.00
C PRO A 346 4.48 -20.21 13.35
N GLY A 347 4.83 -19.41 14.37
CA GLY A 347 6.22 -19.00 14.64
C GLY A 347 6.38 -17.50 14.92
N TYR A 348 5.31 -16.71 14.79
CA TYR A 348 5.27 -15.26 15.08
C TYR A 348 6.14 -14.39 14.16
N GLU A 349 6.50 -14.90 12.98
CA GLU A 349 7.24 -14.14 11.98
C GLU A 349 6.30 -13.46 10.99
N TYR A 350 6.59 -12.19 10.68
CA TYR A 350 5.88 -11.43 9.67
C TYR A 350 6.02 -12.11 8.30
N GLN A 351 4.89 -12.27 7.60
CA GLN A 351 4.85 -12.91 6.28
C GLN A 351 4.57 -11.90 5.17
N PHE A 352 3.47 -11.16 5.28
CA PHE A 352 3.05 -10.17 4.29
C PHE A 352 1.97 -9.26 4.85
N THR A 353 1.73 -8.14 4.15
CA THR A 353 0.59 -7.26 4.37
C THR A 353 -0.49 -7.59 3.35
N ASN A 354 -1.73 -7.75 3.78
CA ASN A 354 -2.85 -8.12 2.90
C ASN A 354 -4.05 -7.15 2.95
N VAL A 355 -3.91 -6.07 3.73
CA VAL A 355 -4.85 -4.95 3.72
C VAL A 355 -4.08 -3.64 3.91
N TYR A 356 -4.44 -2.61 3.14
CA TYR A 356 -4.01 -1.23 3.35
C TYR A 356 -5.21 -0.30 3.56
N GLY A 357 -5.01 0.78 4.30
CA GLY A 357 -6.02 1.83 4.44
C GLY A 357 -5.45 3.23 4.47
N GLU A 358 -6.25 4.19 4.00
CA GLU A 358 -6.02 5.63 4.11
C GLU A 358 -7.24 6.24 4.82
N VAL A 359 -7.01 7.09 5.84
CA VAL A 359 -8.06 7.64 6.70
C VAL A 359 -7.99 9.15 6.72
N LYS A 360 -9.13 9.81 6.57
CA LYS A 360 -9.22 11.27 6.51
C LYS A 360 -10.42 11.76 7.33
N PRO A 361 -10.27 12.85 8.12
CA PRO A 361 -11.26 13.22 9.14
C PRO A 361 -12.63 13.64 8.58
N ASN A 362 -12.68 14.23 7.38
CA ASN A 362 -13.92 14.64 6.73
C ASN A 362 -13.68 14.99 5.26
N ALA A 363 -14.77 15.17 4.51
CA ALA A 363 -14.75 15.49 3.09
C ALA A 363 -14.39 16.95 2.76
N THR A 364 -14.16 17.82 3.75
CA THR A 364 -13.75 19.23 3.52
C THR A 364 -12.26 19.35 3.17
N ILE A 365 -11.51 18.25 3.24
CA ILE A 365 -10.12 18.18 2.82
C ILE A 365 -10.00 18.44 1.32
N SER A 366 -8.88 19.05 0.92
CA SER A 366 -8.56 19.29 -0.48
C SER A 366 -8.76 18.01 -1.30
N PRO A 367 -9.55 18.05 -2.38
CA PRO A 367 -9.75 16.89 -3.24
C PRO A 367 -8.43 16.33 -3.80
N THR A 368 -7.44 17.19 -4.04
CA THR A 368 -6.08 16.81 -4.44
C THR A 368 -5.45 15.83 -3.46
N LEU A 369 -5.60 16.07 -2.15
CA LEU A 369 -5.03 15.21 -1.12
C LEU A 369 -5.72 13.86 -1.11
N LEU A 370 -7.06 13.86 -1.17
CA LEU A 370 -7.84 12.62 -1.23
C LEU A 370 -7.47 11.76 -2.45
N VAL A 371 -7.21 12.40 -3.62
CA VAL A 371 -6.79 11.65 -4.82
C VAL A 371 -5.38 11.14 -4.69
N ASN A 372 -4.48 11.94 -4.14
CA ASN A 372 -3.11 11.53 -3.92
C ASN A 372 -3.03 10.31 -2.99
N ASP A 373 -3.83 10.30 -1.92
CA ASP A 373 -3.86 9.17 -0.98
C ASP A 373 -4.54 7.95 -1.62
N PHE A 374 -5.60 8.14 -2.42
CA PHE A 374 -6.20 7.04 -3.20
C PHE A 374 -5.25 6.44 -4.24
N TYR A 375 -4.50 7.29 -4.96
CA TYR A 375 -3.45 6.85 -5.88
C TYR A 375 -2.40 6.01 -5.15
N ARG A 376 -1.88 6.53 -4.02
CA ARG A 376 -0.91 5.83 -3.19
C ARG A 376 -1.44 4.49 -2.68
N LEU A 377 -2.70 4.44 -2.27
CA LEU A 377 -3.36 3.21 -1.84
C LEU A 377 -3.35 2.14 -2.94
N GLY A 378 -3.66 2.52 -4.18
CA GLY A 378 -3.55 1.63 -5.34
C GLY A 378 -2.12 1.12 -5.57
N ILE A 379 -1.12 2.00 -5.42
CA ILE A 379 0.29 1.60 -5.55
C ILE A 379 0.73 0.62 -4.45
N PHE A 380 0.35 0.85 -3.19
CA PHE A 380 0.63 -0.09 -2.09
C PHE A 380 0.05 -1.48 -2.38
N CYS A 381 -1.20 -1.54 -2.83
CA CYS A 381 -1.85 -2.79 -3.21
C CYS A 381 -1.10 -3.53 -4.31
N LYS A 382 -0.74 -2.82 -5.39
CA LYS A 382 -0.04 -3.39 -6.52
C LYS A 382 1.32 -3.96 -6.11
N ASP A 383 2.11 -3.16 -5.38
CA ASP A 383 3.46 -3.56 -4.97
C ASP A 383 3.43 -4.72 -3.97
N ALA A 384 2.39 -4.82 -3.13
CA ALA A 384 2.19 -5.97 -2.26
C ALA A 384 1.82 -7.25 -3.03
N ILE A 385 0.97 -7.17 -4.05
CA ILE A 385 0.70 -8.30 -4.97
C ILE A 385 2.01 -8.79 -5.58
N ASP A 386 2.80 -7.88 -6.14
CA ASP A 386 4.03 -8.23 -6.86
C ASP A 386 5.10 -8.80 -5.93
N LYS A 387 5.28 -8.20 -4.75
CA LYS A 387 6.31 -8.59 -3.80
C LYS A 387 6.00 -9.89 -3.08
N PHE A 388 4.75 -10.07 -2.66
CA PHE A 388 4.35 -11.21 -1.83
C PHE A 388 3.61 -12.30 -2.59
N ASN A 389 3.43 -12.14 -3.91
CA ASN A 389 2.70 -13.08 -4.76
C ASN A 389 1.26 -13.30 -4.25
N LEU A 390 0.53 -12.22 -3.97
CA LEU A 390 -0.84 -12.29 -3.44
C LEU A 390 -1.85 -12.51 -4.57
N GLU A 391 -2.83 -13.39 -4.34
CA GLU A 391 -3.93 -13.58 -5.29
C GLU A 391 -4.80 -12.32 -5.36
N GLN A 392 -5.16 -11.79 -4.18
CA GLN A 392 -5.88 -10.54 -4.03
C GLN A 392 -5.34 -9.77 -2.83
N ILE A 393 -5.59 -8.46 -2.82
CA ILE A 393 -5.35 -7.62 -1.64
C ILE A 393 -6.54 -6.69 -1.42
N LEU A 394 -6.94 -6.56 -0.16
CA LEU A 394 -8.01 -5.64 0.21
C LEU A 394 -7.43 -4.25 0.46
N ALA A 395 -8.21 -3.22 0.21
CA ALA A 395 -7.92 -1.88 0.67
C ALA A 395 -9.18 -1.17 1.11
N PHE A 396 -9.02 -0.12 1.92
CA PHE A 396 -10.11 0.79 2.21
C PHE A 396 -9.68 2.25 2.23
N GLN A 397 -10.61 3.14 1.91
CA GLN A 397 -10.47 4.56 2.16
C GLN A 397 -11.61 5.01 3.06
N ALA A 398 -11.27 5.64 4.18
CA ALA A 398 -12.24 6.23 5.09
C ALA A 398 -12.16 7.76 5.04
N VAL A 399 -13.30 8.41 4.79
CA VAL A 399 -13.43 9.88 4.80
C VAL A 399 -14.59 10.24 5.71
N GLY A 400 -14.28 10.75 6.90
CA GLY A 400 -15.25 10.84 7.99
C GLY A 400 -15.74 9.45 8.39
N SER A 401 -17.05 9.30 8.64
CA SER A 401 -17.67 8.00 8.93
C SER A 401 -17.81 7.10 7.71
N CYS A 402 -17.62 7.64 6.49
CA CYS A 402 -17.83 6.89 5.26
C CYS A 402 -16.60 6.04 4.93
N ILE A 403 -16.77 4.71 4.88
CA ILE A 403 -15.73 3.76 4.51
C ILE A 403 -16.06 3.11 3.16
N THR A 404 -15.07 3.04 2.27
CA THR A 404 -15.18 2.36 0.98
C THR A 404 -14.12 1.27 0.89
N PHE A 405 -14.55 0.02 0.67
CA PHE A 405 -13.67 -1.12 0.48
C PHE A 405 -13.42 -1.39 -1.01
N PHE A 406 -12.19 -1.77 -1.31
CA PHE A 406 -11.71 -2.13 -2.64
C PHE A 406 -10.96 -3.46 -2.58
N VAL A 407 -10.92 -4.16 -3.70
CA VAL A 407 -10.05 -5.32 -3.90
C VAL A 407 -9.18 -5.10 -5.13
N MET A 408 -7.89 -5.42 -5.02
CA MET A 408 -6.99 -5.47 -6.17
C MET A 408 -6.64 -6.92 -6.51
N THR A 409 -6.64 -7.23 -7.80
CA THR A 409 -6.24 -8.54 -8.34
C THR A 409 -5.36 -8.37 -9.56
N LEU A 410 -4.50 -9.37 -9.83
CA LEU A 410 -3.70 -9.50 -11.05
C LEU A 410 -4.09 -10.80 -11.77
N ALA A 411 -5.25 -10.79 -12.41
CA ALA A 411 -5.77 -11.97 -13.12
C ALA A 411 -5.30 -12.04 -14.59
N TYR A 412 -4.93 -10.90 -15.17
CA TYR A 412 -4.64 -10.79 -16.60
C TYR A 412 -3.28 -10.12 -16.83
N PRO A 413 -2.59 -10.44 -17.93
CA PRO A 413 -1.27 -9.87 -18.21
C PRO A 413 -1.28 -8.34 -18.19
N GLN A 414 -0.48 -7.78 -17.27
CA GLN A 414 -0.23 -6.35 -17.06
C GLN A 414 -1.46 -5.51 -16.73
N LEU A 415 -2.54 -6.16 -16.27
CA LEU A 415 -3.79 -5.52 -15.91
C LEU A 415 -4.16 -5.88 -14.47
N TYR A 416 -3.95 -4.93 -13.58
CA TYR A 416 -4.43 -4.96 -12.21
C TYR A 416 -5.78 -4.27 -12.16
N THR A 417 -6.80 -4.93 -11.62
CA THR A 417 -8.12 -4.30 -11.43
C THR A 417 -8.28 -3.89 -9.98
N PHE A 418 -8.46 -2.59 -9.70
CA PHE A 418 -8.77 -2.06 -8.38
C PHE A 418 -10.27 -1.77 -8.27
N THR A 419 -11.00 -2.73 -7.73
CA THR A 419 -12.46 -2.79 -7.83
C THR A 419 -13.11 -2.37 -6.52
N GLU A 420 -13.96 -1.35 -6.54
CA GLU A 420 -14.82 -0.97 -5.43
C GLU A 420 -15.81 -2.09 -5.12
N LEU A 421 -15.72 -2.63 -3.92
CA LEU A 421 -16.65 -3.63 -3.42
C LEU A 421 -17.91 -2.94 -2.91
N ILE A 422 -17.77 -2.20 -1.81
CA ILE A 422 -18.88 -1.71 -0.99
C ILE A 422 -18.47 -0.39 -0.35
N ARG A 423 -19.44 0.50 -0.17
CA ARG A 423 -19.35 1.76 0.55
C ARG A 423 -20.51 1.89 1.53
N PHE A 424 -20.23 2.27 2.78
CA PHE A 424 -21.23 2.49 3.82
C PHE A 424 -20.69 3.44 4.90
N HIS A 425 -21.54 3.82 5.86
CA HIS A 425 -21.18 4.67 6.99
C HIS A 425 -21.01 3.83 8.26
N ILE A 426 -19.91 4.04 8.98
CA ILE A 426 -19.71 3.51 10.33
C ILE A 426 -20.40 4.47 11.30
N PRO A 427 -21.27 3.99 12.20
CA PRO A 427 -21.96 4.84 13.15
C PRO A 427 -20.97 5.48 14.11
N THR A 428 -21.13 6.78 14.31
CA THR A 428 -20.31 7.57 15.24
C THR A 428 -21.10 8.02 16.47
N LYS A 429 -22.38 7.67 16.52
CA LYS A 429 -23.31 7.99 17.60
C LYS A 429 -24.21 6.79 17.86
N LYS A 430 -24.72 6.71 19.09
CA LYS A 430 -25.59 5.62 19.52
C LYS A 430 -26.85 5.49 18.67
N ALA A 431 -27.54 6.60 18.40
CA ALA A 431 -28.78 6.61 17.61
C ALA A 431 -28.65 6.03 16.19
N ASP A 432 -27.45 6.15 15.59
CA ASP A 432 -27.17 5.69 14.22
C ASP A 432 -26.80 4.19 14.18
N PHE A 433 -26.62 3.54 15.35
CA PHE A 433 -26.06 2.18 15.41
C PHE A 433 -26.96 1.13 14.74
N LEU A 434 -28.29 1.31 14.79
CA LEU A 434 -29.25 0.41 14.16
C LEU A 434 -29.09 0.34 12.63
N GLU A 435 -28.53 1.37 11.99
CA GLU A 435 -28.28 1.38 10.55
C GLU A 435 -27.30 0.27 10.11
N MET A 436 -26.42 -0.18 11.01
CA MET A 436 -25.45 -1.24 10.73
C MET A 436 -26.10 -2.56 10.32
N ILE A 437 -27.31 -2.83 10.81
CA ILE A 437 -28.10 -4.01 10.45
C ILE A 437 -28.31 -4.10 8.93
N GLY A 438 -28.45 -2.95 8.25
CA GLY A 438 -28.61 -2.90 6.79
C GLY A 438 -27.36 -3.30 6.00
N TYR A 439 -26.21 -3.43 6.65
CA TYR A 439 -24.92 -3.74 6.02
C TYR A 439 -24.38 -5.13 6.38
N LEU A 440 -25.11 -5.99 7.09
CA LEU A 440 -24.60 -7.29 7.54
C LEU A 440 -24.12 -8.20 6.39
N ASP A 441 -24.91 -8.32 5.32
CA ASP A 441 -24.52 -9.06 4.11
C ASP A 441 -23.25 -8.49 3.45
N ASN A 442 -23.10 -7.17 3.54
CA ASN A 442 -21.92 -6.47 3.04
C ASN A 442 -20.68 -6.78 3.90
N LEU A 443 -20.81 -6.86 5.22
CA LEU A 443 -19.72 -7.18 6.14
C LEU A 443 -19.22 -8.61 5.96
N ILE A 444 -20.13 -9.59 5.85
CA ILE A 444 -19.74 -10.98 5.62
C ILE A 444 -19.11 -11.18 4.24
N PHE A 445 -19.52 -10.41 3.22
CA PHE A 445 -18.88 -10.42 1.91
C PHE A 445 -17.44 -9.87 1.96
N ILE A 446 -17.20 -8.79 2.70
CA ILE A 446 -15.84 -8.27 2.90
C ILE A 446 -14.99 -9.29 3.68
N SER A 447 -15.55 -9.89 4.74
CA SER A 447 -14.85 -10.91 5.53
C SER A 447 -14.53 -12.15 4.69
N SER A 448 -15.45 -12.62 3.85
CA SER A 448 -15.22 -13.76 2.96
C SER A 448 -14.11 -13.48 1.95
N ILE A 449 -14.09 -12.29 1.34
CA ILE A 449 -13.01 -11.88 0.43
C ILE A 449 -11.65 -11.93 1.15
N HIS A 450 -11.57 -11.27 2.29
CA HIS A 450 -10.33 -11.18 3.06
C HIS A 450 -9.81 -12.55 3.53
N LYS A 451 -10.71 -13.43 3.96
CA LYS A 451 -10.32 -14.75 4.49
C LYS A 451 -9.97 -15.75 3.40
N ASN A 452 -10.68 -15.72 2.27
CA ASN A 452 -10.57 -16.75 1.25
C ASN A 452 -9.58 -16.38 0.13
N TYR A 453 -9.39 -15.09 -0.17
CA TYR A 453 -8.63 -14.67 -1.35
C TYR A 453 -7.46 -13.71 -1.06
N CYS A 454 -7.43 -13.04 0.11
CA CYS A 454 -6.30 -12.18 0.48
C CYS A 454 -5.12 -12.98 1.08
N ALA A 455 -4.65 -13.97 0.33
CA ALA A 455 -3.57 -14.89 0.67
C ALA A 455 -2.54 -14.98 -0.48
N ARG A 456 -1.40 -15.64 -0.22
CA ARG A 456 -0.41 -15.93 -1.26
C ARG A 456 -0.98 -16.90 -2.28
N SER A 457 -0.85 -16.58 -3.56
CA SER A 457 -1.19 -17.48 -4.65
C SER A 457 -0.24 -18.68 -4.69
N THR A 458 -0.78 -19.85 -5.03
CA THR A 458 -0.01 -21.06 -5.32
C THR A 458 0.74 -20.97 -6.65
N ALA A 459 0.23 -20.17 -7.60
CA ALA A 459 0.87 -19.90 -8.87
C ALA A 459 1.74 -18.64 -8.78
N LYS A 460 2.85 -18.60 -9.53
CA LYS A 460 3.73 -17.44 -9.58
C LYS A 460 3.17 -16.39 -10.55
N LEU A 461 2.72 -15.26 -10.02
CA LEU A 461 2.06 -14.19 -10.79
C LEU A 461 3.03 -13.25 -11.53
N SER A 462 4.34 -13.37 -11.30
CA SER A 462 5.35 -12.45 -11.86
C SER A 462 5.36 -12.36 -13.38
N HIS A 463 4.84 -13.36 -14.09
CA HIS A 463 4.73 -13.36 -15.55
C HIS A 463 3.57 -12.48 -16.06
N LEU A 464 2.58 -12.20 -15.21
CA LEU A 464 1.49 -11.26 -15.48
C LEU A 464 1.87 -9.83 -15.07
N ALA A 465 2.79 -9.66 -14.13
CA ALA A 465 3.07 -8.36 -13.54
C ALA A 465 3.66 -7.36 -14.55
N CYS A 466 3.44 -6.07 -14.30
CA CYS A 466 4.17 -4.99 -14.97
C CYS A 466 4.81 -4.04 -13.94
N PRO A 467 5.87 -3.31 -14.31
CA PRO A 467 6.52 -2.41 -13.36
C PRO A 467 5.64 -1.27 -12.88
N THR A 468 5.90 -0.85 -11.63
CA THR A 468 5.27 0.32 -11.01
C THR A 468 5.98 1.60 -11.44
N LEU A 469 5.20 2.63 -11.78
CA LEU A 469 5.73 3.94 -12.14
C LEU A 469 6.59 4.50 -10.99
N SER A 470 7.82 4.92 -11.30
CA SER A 470 8.70 5.40 -10.23
C SER A 470 8.14 6.69 -9.57
N TRP A 471 8.19 6.75 -8.24
CA TRP A 471 7.75 7.94 -7.48
C TRP A 471 8.46 9.22 -7.94
N ALA A 472 9.73 9.10 -8.27
CA ALA A 472 10.55 10.18 -8.82
C ALA A 472 10.02 10.74 -10.16
N TYR A 473 9.50 9.87 -11.00
CA TYR A 473 8.88 10.26 -12.26
C TYR A 473 7.50 10.87 -12.01
N PHE A 474 6.70 10.26 -11.13
CA PHE A 474 5.42 10.81 -10.70
C PHE A 474 5.54 12.24 -10.12
N GLU A 475 6.48 12.48 -9.21
CA GLU A 475 6.75 13.83 -8.67
C GLU A 475 7.19 14.80 -9.78
N SER A 476 7.88 14.33 -10.81
CA SER A 476 8.20 15.18 -11.96
C SER A 476 7.01 15.53 -12.84
N LEU A 477 6.01 14.65 -12.93
CA LEU A 477 4.73 14.97 -13.55
C LEU A 477 3.95 15.98 -12.69
N LYS A 478 4.03 15.86 -11.35
CA LYS A 478 3.42 16.80 -10.40
C LYS A 478 4.03 18.19 -10.38
N HIS A 479 5.32 18.37 -10.64
CA HIS A 479 5.93 19.70 -10.60
C HIS A 479 5.40 20.64 -11.71
N ASN A 480 4.68 20.10 -12.69
CA ASN A 480 3.97 20.86 -13.71
C ASN A 480 2.46 20.95 -13.39
N LEU A 481 2.09 21.16 -12.11
CA LEU A 481 0.69 21.28 -11.67
C LEU A 481 0.29 22.76 -11.53
N ALA A 482 -0.72 23.19 -12.30
CA ALA A 482 -1.48 24.38 -11.96
C ALA A 482 -2.63 23.97 -11.01
N PRO A 483 -2.87 24.68 -9.90
CA PRO A 483 -3.99 24.37 -9.02
C PRO A 483 -5.32 24.60 -9.75
N ARG A 484 -6.26 23.66 -9.61
CA ARG A 484 -7.60 23.77 -10.20
C ARG A 484 -8.48 24.74 -9.42
N LYS A 485 -9.35 25.46 -10.14
CA LYS A 485 -10.32 26.44 -9.62
C LYS A 485 -11.72 25.87 -9.29
N ARG A 486 -11.96 24.54 -9.39
CA ARG A 486 -13.30 23.93 -9.26
C ARG A 486 -13.30 22.70 -8.33
N PRO A 487 -14.40 22.44 -7.59
CA PRO A 487 -14.51 21.31 -6.67
C PRO A 487 -14.49 19.96 -7.39
N PHE A 488 -13.85 18.97 -6.77
CA PHE A 488 -13.69 17.60 -7.25
C PHE A 488 -14.18 16.62 -6.18
N ALA A 489 -14.89 15.57 -6.58
CA ALA A 489 -15.34 14.51 -5.70
C ALA A 489 -14.74 13.18 -6.16
N LEU A 490 -13.82 12.59 -5.37
CA LEU A 490 -13.42 11.18 -5.54
C LEU A 490 -14.57 10.24 -5.26
N THR A 491 -15.36 10.64 -4.27
CA THR A 491 -16.42 9.88 -3.67
C THR A 491 -17.65 10.74 -3.90
N LEU A 492 -18.46 10.40 -4.90
CA LEU A 492 -19.72 11.10 -5.11
C LEU A 492 -20.55 10.96 -3.83
N GLU A 493 -20.71 12.06 -3.11
CA GLU A 493 -22.01 12.49 -2.60
C GLU A 493 -22.54 13.51 -3.61
N ARG A 494 -23.02 13.02 -4.75
CA ARG A 494 -24.12 13.63 -5.51
C ARG A 494 -24.86 12.54 -6.24
#